data_AF-A0A8C9FPR6-F1
#
_entry.id   AF-A0A8C9FPR6-F1
#
_cell.length_a   1.000
_cell.length_b   1.000
_cell.length_c   1.000
_cell.angle_alpha   90.00
_cell.angle_beta   90.00
_cell.angle_gamma   90.00
#
_symmetry.space_group_name_H-M   'P 1'
#
loop_
_entity.id
_entity.type
_entity.pdbx_description
1 polymer ?
#
loop_
_entity_poly.entity_id
_entity_poly.type
_entity_poly.pdbx_seq_one_letter_code
_entity_poly.pdbx_strand_id
1 'polypeptide(L)' 'MRYEEFKLELGHRAQLRKKPTTEGFTHDWMVFVRGPEQCDIQHFVEKVVFRLHESFPKPKRGESPFEGGFFRSSV' A
#
# COMPACT_ATOMS: atom_id res chain seq x y z
N MET A 1 15.23 31.33 2.70
CA MET A 1 15.06 29.86 2.65
C MET A 1 13.79 29.57 1.90
N ARG A 2 13.85 28.77 0.83
CA ARG A 2 12.68 28.35 0.05
C ARG A 2 12.29 26.95 0.55
N TYR A 3 11.02 26.74 0.86
CA TYR A 3 10.49 25.41 1.14
C TYR A 3 10.00 24.81 -0.18
N GLU A 4 10.41 23.58 -0.47
CA GLU A 4 9.81 22.78 -1.54
C GLU A 4 8.57 22.09 -0.99
N GLU A 5 7.44 22.27 -1.68
CA GLU A 5 6.22 21.54 -1.40
C GLU A 5 6.26 20.19 -2.12
N PHE A 6 6.23 19.11 -1.35
CA PHE A 6 6.11 17.76 -1.90
C PHE A 6 4.68 17.25 -1.72
N LYS A 7 4.16 16.64 -2.77
CA LYS A 7 2.84 15.99 -2.75
C LYS A 7 3.03 14.49 -2.80
N LEU A 8 2.31 13.81 -1.92
CA LEU A 8 2.19 12.36 -1.91
C LEU A 8 0.72 12.00 -2.05
N GLU A 9 0.46 10.99 -2.86
CA GLU A 9 -0.86 10.38 -3.00
C GLU A 9 -0.86 9.06 -2.24
N LEU A 10 -1.81 8.95 -1.30
CA LEU A 10 -2.12 7.71 -0.61
C LEU A 10 -3.45 7.19 -1.14
N GLY A 11 -3.50 5.90 -1.46
CA GLY A 11 -4.70 5.31 -2.01
C GLY A 11 -4.82 3.83 -1.71
N HIS A 12 -6.01 3.31 -1.98
CA HIS A 12 -6.29 1.90 -1.90
C HIS A 12 -7.26 1.48 -3.01
N ARG A 13 -7.21 0.20 -3.37
CA ARG A 13 -8.20 -0.46 -4.21
C ARG A 13 -8.62 -1.73 -3.51
N ALA A 14 -9.92 -1.98 -3.42
CA ALA A 14 -10.48 -3.21 -2.91
C ALA A 14 -11.45 -3.77 -3.95
N GLN A 15 -11.41 -5.07 -4.15
CA GLN A 15 -12.24 -5.79 -5.09
C GLN A 15 -12.86 -6.99 -4.40
N LEU A 16 -14.20 -7.06 -4.46
CA LEU A 16 -14.93 -8.23 -4.00
C LEU A 16 -14.59 -9.43 -4.88
N ARG A 17 -14.27 -10.55 -4.25
CA ARG A 17 -13.98 -11.81 -4.93
C ARG A 17 -15.28 -12.49 -5.32
N LYS A 18 -15.28 -13.14 -6.49
CA LYS A 18 -16.39 -14.00 -6.92
C LYS A 18 -16.58 -15.22 -6.02
N LYS A 19 -15.48 -15.72 -5.44
CA LYS A 19 -15.45 -16.82 -4.47
C LYS A 19 -14.45 -16.48 -3.35
N PRO A 20 -14.80 -16.72 -2.08
CA PRO A 20 -13.86 -16.57 -0.98
C PRO A 20 -12.62 -17.44 -1.15
N THR A 21 -11.50 -17.07 -0.52
CA THR A 21 -10.32 -17.95 -0.45
C THR A 21 -10.62 -19.17 0.42
N THR A 22 -9.73 -20.18 0.40
CA THR A 22 -9.81 -21.33 1.33
C THR A 22 -9.78 -20.91 2.80
N GLU A 23 -9.16 -19.75 3.08
CA GLU A 23 -9.09 -19.13 4.41
C GLU A 23 -10.33 -18.26 4.72
N GLY A 24 -11.29 -18.17 3.79
CA GLY A 24 -12.55 -17.43 3.95
C GLY A 24 -12.51 -15.97 3.52
N PHE A 25 -11.47 -15.51 2.85
CA PHE A 25 -11.27 -14.08 2.57
C PHE A 25 -12.13 -13.64 1.40
N THR A 26 -12.89 -12.56 1.57
CA THR A 26 -13.90 -12.15 0.58
C THR A 26 -13.42 -11.06 -0.36
N HIS A 27 -12.38 -10.31 0.00
CA HIS A 27 -11.86 -9.19 -0.79
C HIS A 27 -10.37 -9.37 -1.12
N ASP A 28 -9.99 -8.91 -2.31
CA ASP A 28 -8.60 -8.62 -2.66
C ASP A 28 -8.40 -7.12 -2.58
N TRP A 29 -7.33 -6.66 -1.93
CA TRP A 29 -7.04 -5.24 -1.86
C TRP A 29 -5.55 -4.92 -1.97
N MET A 30 -5.29 -3.65 -2.28
CA MET A 30 -3.97 -3.06 -2.41
C MET A 30 -4.03 -1.67 -1.80
N VAL A 31 -2.98 -1.28 -1.07
CA VAL A 31 -2.72 0.10 -0.69
C VAL A 31 -1.43 0.56 -1.33
N PHE A 32 -1.32 1.84 -1.64
CA PHE A 32 -0.13 2.40 -2.27
C PHE A 32 0.16 3.80 -1.75
N VAL A 33 1.43 4.17 -1.85
CA VAL A 33 1.95 5.53 -1.67
C VAL A 33 2.72 5.86 -2.95
N ARG A 34 2.40 6.99 -3.59
CA ARG A 34 3.04 7.41 -4.85
C ARG A 34 3.14 8.93 -4.95
N GLY A 35 3.91 9.43 -5.91
CA GLY A 35 3.89 10.85 -6.28
C GLY A 35 2.71 11.17 -7.21
N PRO A 36 2.31 12.45 -7.31
CA PRO A 36 1.34 12.90 -8.31
C PRO A 36 1.87 12.64 -9.72
N GLU A 37 0.98 12.39 -10.68
CA GLU A 37 1.34 12.26 -12.12
C GLU A 37 2.50 11.29 -12.42
N GLN A 38 2.69 10.24 -11.62
CA GLN A 38 3.81 9.29 -11.71
C GLN A 38 5.19 9.90 -11.38
N CYS A 39 5.23 11.01 -10.65
CA CYS A 39 6.47 11.55 -10.10
C CYS A 39 7.17 10.53 -9.19
N ASP A 40 8.49 10.44 -9.37
CA ASP A 40 9.34 9.58 -8.56
C ASP A 40 9.59 10.18 -7.17
N ILE A 41 9.10 9.47 -6.15
CA ILE A 41 9.21 9.86 -4.74
C ILE A 41 10.48 9.32 -4.07
N GLN A 42 11.27 8.48 -4.73
CA GLN A 42 12.48 7.88 -4.13
C GLN A 42 13.56 8.89 -3.80
N HIS A 43 13.58 10.03 -4.49
CA HIS A 43 14.54 11.11 -4.24
C HIS A 43 14.43 11.67 -2.80
N PHE A 44 13.28 11.51 -2.16
CA PHE A 44 13.01 12.06 -0.82
C PHE A 44 12.32 11.06 0.14
N VAL A 45 11.87 9.91 -0.35
CA VAL A 45 11.28 8.83 0.46
C VAL A 45 12.22 7.62 0.45
N GLU A 46 12.93 7.40 1.56
CA GLU A 46 13.80 6.24 1.72
C GLU A 46 13.01 4.91 1.75
N LYS A 47 11.88 4.90 2.47
CA LYS A 47 11.10 3.68 2.69
C LYS A 47 9.65 3.98 3.06
N VAL A 48 8.75 3.12 2.60
CA VAL A 48 7.36 3.09 3.06
C VAL A 48 7.14 1.86 3.94
N VAL A 49 6.48 2.06 5.09
CA VAL A 49 6.13 0.98 6.02
C VAL A 49 4.63 0.92 6.19
N PHE A 50 4.03 -0.16 5.73
CA PHE A 50 2.63 -0.47 5.94
C PHE A 50 2.45 -1.26 7.24
N ARG A 51 1.61 -0.75 8.13
CA ARG A 51 1.23 -1.41 9.39
C ARG A 51 -0.16 -2.00 9.24
N LEU A 52 -0.22 -3.30 8.99
CA LEU A 52 -1.45 -4.06 8.87
C LEU A 52 -1.96 -4.49 10.24
N HIS A 53 -3.22 -4.91 10.29
CA HIS A 53 -3.80 -5.57 11.46
C HIS A 53 -3.02 -6.84 11.83
N GLU A 54 -2.95 -7.18 13.11
CA GLU A 54 -2.13 -8.29 13.64
C GLU A 54 -2.57 -9.68 13.16
N SER A 55 -3.80 -9.79 12.64
CA SER A 55 -4.27 -11.00 11.97
C SER A 55 -3.50 -11.32 10.69
N PHE A 56 -2.74 -10.36 10.14
CA PHE A 56 -1.93 -10.58 8.95
C PHE A 56 -0.55 -11.12 9.31
N PRO A 57 -0.09 -12.16 8.60
CA PRO A 57 1.28 -12.61 8.75
C PRO A 57 2.21 -11.47 8.35
N LYS A 58 3.21 -11.19 9.20
CA LYS A 58 4.15 -10.07 9.05
C LYS A 58 3.41 -8.75 8.87
N PRO A 59 2.73 -8.25 9.92
CA PRO A 59 1.86 -7.08 9.81
C PRO A 59 2.63 -5.80 9.49
N LYS A 60 3.93 -5.74 9.78
CA LYS A 60 4.80 -4.65 9.36
C LYS A 60 5.48 -5.00 8.03
N ARG A 61 4.99 -4.45 6.92
CA ARG A 61 5.60 -4.64 5.59
C ARG A 61 6.37 -3.39 5.19
N GLY A 62 7.63 -3.57 4.80
CA GLY A 62 8.48 -2.48 4.32
C GLY A 62 8.81 -2.73 2.86
N GLU A 63 8.34 -1.85 1.99
CA GLU A 63 8.57 -1.94 0.54
C GLU A 63 9.38 -0.73 0.08
N SER A 64 10.25 -0.94 -0.92
CA SER A 64 10.85 0.18 -1.64
C SER A 64 9.74 0.92 -2.41
N PRO A 65 9.82 2.26 -2.61
CA PRO A 65 8.66 3.09 -2.94
C PRO A 65 7.95 2.87 -4.31
N PHE A 66 8.11 1.75 -5.00
CA PHE A 66 7.56 1.57 -6.35
C PHE A 66 6.55 0.45 -6.55
N GLU A 67 6.37 -0.45 -5.58
CA GLU A 67 5.37 -1.49 -5.75
C GLU A 67 4.34 -1.34 -4.65
N GLY A 68 3.12 -0.94 -5.02
CA GLY A 68 1.99 -1.01 -4.10
C GLY A 68 1.86 -2.46 -3.67
N GLY A 69 2.13 -2.74 -2.39
CA GLY A 69 1.97 -4.06 -1.86
C GLY A 69 0.56 -4.57 -2.16
N PHE A 70 0.48 -5.73 -2.81
CA PHE A 70 -0.77 -6.49 -2.83
C PHE A 70 -0.95 -7.09 -1.44
N PHE A 71 -1.88 -6.51 -0.68
CA PHE A 71 -2.19 -6.98 0.65
C PHE A 71 -3.43 -7.84 0.58
N ARG A 72 -3.21 -9.15 0.54
CA ARG A 72 -4.29 -10.11 0.77
C ARG A 72 -4.73 -9.93 2.22
N SER A 73 -5.95 -9.45 2.43
CA SER A 73 -6.46 -9.37 3.78
C SER A 73 -7.96 -9.49 3.87
N SER A 74 -8.30 -10.27 4.87
CA SER A 74 -9.57 -10.86 5.21
C SER A 74 -10.42 -9.95 6.05
N VAL A 75 -11.49 -9.50 5.43
CA VAL A 75 -12.84 -9.48 5.98
C VAL A 75 -13.75 -10.25 5.03
#